data_AF-A0A6I9SHW7-F1
#
_entry.id   AF-A0A6I9SHW7-F1
#
_cell.length_a   1.000
_cell.length_b   1.000
_cell.length_c   1.000
_cell.angle_alpha   90.00
_cell.angle_beta   90.00
_cell.angle_gamma   90.00
#
_symmetry.space_group_name_H-M   'P 1'
#
loop_
_entity.id
_entity.type
_entity.pdbx_description
1 polymer ?
#
loop_
_entity_poly.entity_id
_entity_poly.type
_entity_poly.pdbx_seq_one_letter_code
_entity_poly.pdbx_strand_id
1 'polypeptide(L)'
;MHGFPNYAIDWGKMGASLHRSARGKAIGGKPPYLMPFFGMFGYGGPVATMCLGRRCIVSSKTKNRNKVFTLHLEREALVSSSCSESCWKTKGGIRDPLEDEKENSPHGSFTKVEIFEPKIKIVGIKHLRRKLKDIYFPYIQCDEMSGKTSMPIKFQVNGEDLVGIQGGEVATTYLHSCNGPNFILQLHFSNSQDTSSLGQCPKVLLEANARLKCVYFPIIKGKESIQKIIDELEADGCGIRESYESFSRVSVRRLGRLLPDTRWPLLPFMEPKQKVGEKAQILKRCCSRVKCLIDTDSGFNPTPNKMDLAHHHPYTKALKNFGNRVPDNEKDVQIEIFRDGKKLTLAQLEKQYGDWISEMHDRYDEEIDGGLDQATLVVVSSNFKKLGISSDVVRVHEKIEWKGTCWAAGQKIKVLKGACPGCHKNNVFATLEYIILQGLPGDACGEARLICRPLGVPKAKGCRLLVEKGTIDIRDSLSLPIRVLDSGKCLLVDDTEWESKLQTYYYQKLPSAIDLLSDIDCHELKVDGVSWAIFLDFRDNFSMLQI
;
A
#
# COMPACT_ATOMS: atom_id res chain seq x y z
N MET A 1 20.48 45.44 -14.91
CA MET A 1 19.04 45.08 -14.77
C MET A 1 18.44 45.77 -13.54
N HIS A 2 18.24 47.10 -13.56
CA HIS A 2 17.41 47.78 -12.56
C HIS A 2 16.10 48.19 -13.24
N GLY A 3 15.00 47.50 -12.93
CA GLY A 3 13.67 47.82 -13.47
C GLY A 3 12.80 46.62 -13.87
N PHE A 4 13.34 45.40 -13.93
CA PHE A 4 12.53 44.21 -14.22
C PHE A 4 11.80 43.70 -12.95
N PRO A 5 10.51 43.32 -13.05
CA PRO A 5 9.76 42.80 -11.91
C PRO A 5 10.39 41.50 -11.37
N ASN A 6 10.34 41.32 -10.04
CA ASN A 6 10.97 40.20 -9.34
C ASN A 6 10.62 38.80 -9.89
N TYR A 7 9.47 38.62 -10.54
CA TYR A 7 9.09 37.34 -11.16
C TYR A 7 9.73 37.07 -12.52
N ALA A 8 10.11 38.11 -13.28
CA ALA A 8 10.91 37.93 -14.49
C ALA A 8 12.34 37.47 -14.15
N ILE A 9 12.81 37.73 -12.92
CA ILE A 9 14.09 37.22 -12.41
C ILE A 9 14.02 35.70 -12.17
N ASP A 10 12.89 35.17 -11.68
CA ASP A 10 12.71 33.72 -11.46
C ASP A 10 12.71 32.91 -12.78
N TRP A 11 12.31 33.53 -13.91
CA TRP A 11 12.32 32.89 -15.23
C TRP A 11 13.56 33.22 -16.08
N GLY A 12 14.14 34.41 -15.89
CA GLY A 12 15.30 34.91 -16.65
C GLY A 12 16.65 34.54 -16.06
N LYS A 13 16.71 34.00 -14.82
CA LYS A 13 17.94 33.55 -14.19
C LYS A 13 17.80 32.13 -13.66
N MET A 14 18.39 31.17 -14.37
CA MET A 14 18.46 29.78 -13.91
C MET A 14 19.16 29.70 -12.55
N GLY A 15 18.55 29.00 -11.61
CA GLY A 15 19.04 28.88 -10.23
C GLY A 15 18.53 29.96 -9.28
N ALA A 16 17.83 30.99 -9.77
CA ALA A 16 17.17 31.99 -8.94
C ALA A 16 15.75 31.53 -8.55
N SER A 17 15.42 31.65 -7.28
CA SER A 17 14.07 31.36 -6.77
C SER A 17 13.81 32.23 -5.56
N LEU A 18 12.87 33.16 -5.66
CA LEU A 18 12.43 33.98 -4.52
C LEU A 18 11.93 33.12 -3.34
N HIS A 19 11.41 31.93 -3.62
CA HIS A 19 10.97 30.99 -2.57
C HIS A 19 12.14 30.41 -1.76
N ARG A 20 13.39 30.46 -2.26
CA ARG A 20 14.55 29.94 -1.53
C ARG A 20 14.85 30.78 -0.30
N SER A 21 14.82 32.11 -0.44
CA SER A 21 15.03 33.04 0.68
C SER A 21 13.85 33.07 1.65
N ALA A 22 12.64 32.73 1.20
CA ALA A 22 11.45 32.64 2.02
C ALA A 22 11.20 31.25 2.63
N ARG A 23 12.07 30.26 2.36
CA ARG A 23 11.86 28.86 2.75
C ARG A 23 11.59 28.69 4.25
N GLY A 24 12.34 29.40 5.10
CA GLY A 24 12.19 29.32 6.55
C GLY A 24 10.79 29.71 7.04
N LYS A 25 10.07 30.57 6.30
CA LYS A 25 8.68 30.95 6.62
C LYS A 25 7.68 29.81 6.43
N ALA A 26 8.09 28.74 5.75
CA ALA A 26 7.28 27.56 5.46
C ALA A 26 7.72 26.34 6.29
N ILE A 27 8.56 26.53 7.30
CA ILE A 27 8.84 25.53 8.33
C ILE A 27 7.82 25.76 9.46
N GLY A 28 7.18 24.67 9.90
CA GLY A 28 6.10 24.71 10.88
C GLY A 28 4.74 25.12 10.29
N GLY A 29 3.84 25.57 11.17
CA GLY A 29 2.44 25.85 10.83
C GLY A 29 1.51 24.64 10.99
N LYS A 30 0.25 24.80 10.57
CA LYS A 30 -0.76 23.74 10.69
C LYS A 30 -0.69 22.79 9.49
N PRO A 31 -0.58 21.46 9.71
CA PRO A 31 -0.78 20.46 8.66
C PRO A 31 -2.15 20.64 7.97
N PRO A 32 -2.28 20.39 6.65
CA PRO A 32 -1.31 19.77 5.74
C PRO A 32 -0.25 20.74 5.16
N TYR A 33 0.04 21.84 5.86
CA TYR A 33 1.10 22.80 5.52
C TYR A 33 0.89 23.48 4.17
N LEU A 34 -0.30 24.05 3.96
CA LEU A 34 -0.68 24.78 2.73
C LEU A 34 0.04 26.13 2.62
N MET A 35 1.35 26.08 2.45
CA MET A 35 2.23 27.23 2.28
C MET A 35 2.97 27.06 0.94
N PRO A 36 2.52 27.71 -0.15
CA PRO A 36 2.92 27.39 -1.53
C PRO A 36 4.34 27.84 -1.92
N PHE A 37 5.30 27.77 -0.98
CA PHE A 37 6.73 28.02 -1.18
C PHE A 37 7.42 26.79 -1.80
N PHE A 38 6.93 26.34 -2.96
CA PHE A 38 7.44 25.14 -3.62
C PHE A 38 8.81 25.33 -4.27
N GLY A 39 9.27 26.57 -4.43
CA GLY A 39 10.49 26.89 -5.18
C GLY A 39 11.73 26.69 -4.33
N MET A 40 12.60 25.76 -4.71
CA MET A 40 13.85 25.50 -3.99
C MET A 40 15.06 25.72 -4.90
N PHE A 41 14.98 25.20 -6.13
CA PHE A 41 16.14 25.13 -7.01
C PHE A 41 16.22 26.25 -8.07
N GLY A 42 15.10 26.85 -8.47
CA GLY A 42 15.10 27.98 -9.40
C GLY A 42 15.24 27.64 -10.89
N TYR A 43 14.85 26.42 -11.30
CA TYR A 43 14.81 26.02 -12.72
C TYR A 43 13.53 25.30 -13.12
N GLY A 44 12.59 25.07 -12.20
CA GLY A 44 11.43 24.19 -12.44
C GLY A 44 10.53 24.67 -13.59
N GLY A 45 10.20 25.97 -13.63
CA GLY A 45 9.39 26.57 -14.70
C GLY A 45 10.07 26.45 -16.07
N PRO A 46 11.28 27.02 -16.25
CA PRO A 46 12.00 26.94 -17.52
C PRO A 46 12.25 25.51 -18.01
N VAL A 47 12.61 24.57 -17.12
CA VAL A 47 12.81 23.16 -17.50
C VAL A 47 11.50 22.53 -17.96
N ALA A 48 10.40 22.73 -17.22
CA ALA A 48 9.11 22.17 -17.59
C ALA A 48 8.63 22.65 -18.96
N THR A 49 8.80 23.94 -19.28
CA THR A 49 8.37 24.48 -20.58
C THR A 49 9.21 23.95 -21.73
N MET A 50 10.52 23.80 -21.55
CA MET A 50 11.42 23.21 -22.54
C MET A 50 11.27 21.69 -22.68
N CYS A 51 10.78 20.99 -21.65
CA CYS A 51 10.37 19.59 -21.75
C CYS A 51 9.10 19.45 -22.60
N LEU A 52 8.13 20.35 -22.43
CA LEU A 52 6.83 20.29 -23.09
C LEU A 52 6.85 20.79 -24.54
N GLY A 53 7.66 21.81 -24.87
CA GLY A 53 7.72 22.40 -26.21
C GLY A 53 9.13 22.86 -26.60
N ARG A 54 9.23 23.62 -27.68
CA ARG A 54 10.50 24.21 -28.16
C ARG A 54 10.61 25.70 -27.89
N ARG A 55 9.48 26.38 -27.79
CA ARG A 55 9.40 27.82 -27.51
C ARG A 55 8.38 28.09 -26.41
N CYS A 56 8.71 29.02 -25.53
CA CYS A 56 7.86 29.45 -24.44
C CYS A 56 7.86 30.98 -24.36
N ILE A 57 6.68 31.57 -24.18
CA ILE A 57 6.53 33.00 -23.88
C ILE A 57 5.92 33.10 -22.49
N VAL A 58 6.58 33.86 -21.61
CA VAL A 58 6.08 34.19 -20.28
C VAL A 58 5.65 35.65 -20.30
N SER A 59 4.35 35.90 -20.13
CA SER A 59 3.78 37.24 -20.00
C SER A 59 3.33 37.44 -18.55
N SER A 60 3.78 38.51 -17.89
CA SER A 60 3.45 38.75 -16.48
C SER A 60 3.17 40.24 -16.20
N LYS A 61 2.17 40.47 -15.35
CA LYS A 61 1.77 41.79 -14.86
C LYS A 61 1.54 41.70 -13.36
N THR A 62 2.18 42.60 -12.61
CA THR A 62 1.94 42.72 -11.16
C THR A 62 0.84 43.75 -10.88
N LYS A 63 0.21 43.66 -9.71
CA LYS A 63 -0.93 44.50 -9.32
C LYS A 63 -0.62 46.00 -9.41
N ASN A 64 0.62 46.39 -9.13
CA ASN A 64 1.05 47.79 -9.07
C ASN A 64 1.62 48.31 -10.40
N ARG A 65 1.59 47.52 -11.47
CA ARG A 65 2.14 47.89 -12.78
C ARG A 65 1.03 47.85 -13.82
N ASN A 66 1.05 48.81 -14.73
CA ASN A 66 0.05 48.92 -15.81
C ASN A 66 0.48 48.18 -17.08
N LYS A 67 1.78 47.92 -17.24
CA LYS A 67 2.35 47.23 -18.40
C LYS A 67 2.60 45.75 -18.12
N VAL A 68 2.54 44.96 -19.19
CA VAL A 68 2.89 43.53 -19.21
C VAL A 68 4.34 43.37 -19.65
N PHE A 69 5.10 42.58 -18.92
CA PHE A 69 6.47 42.21 -19.27
C PHE A 69 6.46 40.82 -19.91
N THR A 70 7.20 40.67 -21.01
CA THR A 70 7.29 39.43 -21.77
C THR A 70 8.73 38.93 -21.83
N LEU A 71 8.91 37.62 -21.67
CA LEU A 71 10.18 36.92 -21.80
C LEU A 71 10.00 35.74 -22.75
N HIS A 72 10.87 35.64 -23.75
CA HIS A 72 10.89 34.53 -24.69
C HIS A 72 11.95 33.54 -24.25
N LEU A 73 11.62 32.26 -24.25
CA LEU A 73 12.56 31.16 -24.03
C LEU A 73 12.46 30.25 -25.25
N GLU A 74 13.47 30.27 -26.10
CA GLU A 74 13.53 29.51 -27.35
C GLU A 74 14.72 28.55 -27.27
N ARG A 75 14.47 27.26 -27.51
CA ARG A 75 15.51 26.23 -27.42
C ARG A 75 16.70 26.56 -28.32
N GLU A 76 16.43 26.96 -29.55
CA GLU A 76 17.45 27.25 -30.56
C GLU A 76 18.35 28.40 -30.12
N ALA A 77 17.77 29.46 -29.56
CA ALA A 77 18.51 30.60 -29.00
C ALA A 77 19.34 30.22 -27.77
N LEU A 78 18.82 29.34 -26.90
CA LEU A 78 19.53 28.85 -25.72
C LEU A 78 20.72 27.95 -26.09
N VAL A 79 20.57 27.09 -27.11
CA VAL A 79 21.63 26.18 -27.57
C VAL A 79 22.69 26.94 -28.39
N SER A 80 22.30 27.86 -29.27
CA SER A 80 23.24 28.62 -30.11
C SER A 80 24.14 29.56 -29.31
N SER A 81 23.69 30.00 -28.13
CA SER A 81 24.40 30.94 -27.26
C SER A 81 25.35 30.25 -26.26
N SER A 82 25.51 28.92 -26.33
CA SER A 82 26.33 28.13 -25.41
C SER A 82 27.85 28.28 -25.60
N CYS A 83 28.29 29.03 -26.60
CA CYS A 83 29.71 29.22 -26.94
C CYS A 83 30.37 30.48 -26.36
N SER A 84 29.69 31.33 -25.57
CA SER A 84 30.31 32.52 -24.95
C SER A 84 29.93 32.68 -23.48
N GLU A 85 30.90 33.14 -22.68
CA GLU A 85 30.91 33.30 -21.22
C GLU A 85 29.55 33.54 -20.54
N SER A 86 29.16 32.60 -19.66
CA SER A 86 28.28 32.72 -18.48
C SER A 86 26.92 33.44 -18.55
N CYS A 87 26.50 34.01 -19.68
CA CYS A 87 25.28 34.80 -19.81
C CYS A 87 24.60 34.57 -21.18
N TRP A 88 23.39 34.03 -21.15
CA TRP A 88 22.54 33.88 -22.34
C TRP A 88 21.63 35.11 -22.49
N LYS A 89 21.49 35.60 -23.73
CA LYS A 89 20.56 36.69 -24.08
C LYS A 89 19.36 36.10 -24.80
N THR A 90 18.17 36.58 -24.46
CA THR A 90 16.93 36.19 -25.13
C THR A 90 16.05 37.39 -25.41
N LYS A 91 15.06 37.22 -26.28
CA LYS A 91 14.07 38.23 -26.62
C LYS A 91 13.10 38.47 -25.46
N GLY A 92 12.55 39.67 -25.40
CA GLY A 92 11.54 40.07 -24.45
C GLY A 92 11.05 41.47 -24.78
N GLY A 93 10.05 41.95 -24.05
CA GLY A 93 9.44 43.25 -24.34
C GLY A 93 8.46 43.71 -23.29
N ILE A 94 8.01 44.95 -23.44
CA ILE A 94 7.01 45.60 -22.58
C ILE A 94 5.85 46.00 -23.48
N ARG A 95 4.62 45.64 -23.10
CA ARG A 95 3.40 45.97 -23.87
C ARG A 95 2.24 46.34 -22.96
N ASP A 96 1.17 46.85 -23.55
CA ASP A 96 -0.11 46.99 -22.86
C ASP A 96 -0.80 45.62 -22.68
N PRO A 97 -1.65 45.47 -21.63
CA PRO A 97 -2.43 44.25 -21.43
C PRO A 97 -3.44 44.07 -22.56
N LEU A 98 -3.62 42.82 -23.00
CA LEU A 98 -4.66 42.45 -23.95
C LEU A 98 -6.05 42.46 -23.28
N GLU A 99 -7.12 42.55 -24.06
CA GLU A 99 -8.49 42.60 -23.52
C GLU A 99 -8.84 41.30 -22.76
N ASP A 100 -8.47 40.13 -23.28
CA ASP A 100 -8.65 38.84 -22.61
C ASP A 100 -7.87 38.76 -21.29
N GLU A 101 -6.65 39.33 -21.23
CA GLU A 101 -5.86 39.39 -20.01
C GLU A 101 -6.52 40.29 -18.96
N LYS A 102 -7.13 41.41 -19.36
CA LYS A 102 -7.88 42.30 -18.45
C LYS A 102 -9.12 41.61 -17.91
N GLU A 103 -9.89 40.97 -18.78
CA GLU A 103 -11.12 40.25 -18.42
C GLU A 103 -10.84 39.10 -17.44
N ASN A 104 -9.79 38.32 -17.70
CA ASN A 104 -9.43 37.16 -16.87
C ASN A 104 -8.65 37.53 -15.59
N SER A 105 -8.24 38.79 -15.41
CA SER A 105 -7.49 39.24 -14.22
C SER A 105 -8.09 40.49 -13.57
N PRO A 106 -9.36 40.45 -13.10
CA PRO A 106 -10.01 41.60 -12.48
C PRO A 106 -9.28 42.10 -11.21
N HIS A 107 -8.47 41.24 -10.59
CA HIS A 107 -7.63 41.55 -9.43
C HIS A 107 -6.32 42.30 -9.78
N GLY A 108 -6.05 42.53 -11.07
CA GLY A 108 -5.01 43.42 -11.57
C GLY A 108 -3.63 42.80 -11.80
N SER A 109 -3.46 41.50 -11.58
CA SER A 109 -2.19 40.78 -11.81
C SER A 109 -2.41 39.45 -12.50
N PHE A 110 -1.43 38.99 -13.29
CA PHE A 110 -1.46 37.65 -13.86
C PHE A 110 -0.05 37.19 -14.25
N THR A 111 0.08 35.88 -14.46
CA THR A 111 1.21 35.30 -15.18
C THR A 111 0.68 34.25 -16.14
N LYS A 112 0.96 34.43 -17.43
CA LYS A 112 0.55 33.59 -18.53
C LYS A 112 1.79 32.94 -19.13
N VAL A 113 1.78 31.61 -19.26
CA VAL A 113 2.87 30.81 -19.82
C VAL A 113 2.34 30.09 -21.06
N GLU A 114 2.84 30.48 -22.23
CA GLU A 114 2.41 29.94 -23.51
C GLU A 114 3.53 29.08 -24.09
N ILE A 115 3.24 27.80 -24.30
CA ILE A 115 4.20 26.81 -24.81
C ILE A 115 3.82 26.48 -26.25
N PHE A 116 4.78 26.62 -27.16
CA PHE A 116 4.61 26.41 -28.59
C PHE A 116 5.44 25.22 -29.05
N GLU A 117 5.00 24.63 -30.17
CA GLU A 117 5.60 23.45 -30.78
C GLU A 117 5.73 22.30 -29.76
N PRO A 118 4.58 21.82 -29.23
CA PRO A 118 4.58 20.80 -28.18
C PRO A 118 5.24 19.52 -28.70
N LYS A 119 6.17 18.98 -27.91
CA LYS A 119 6.86 17.71 -28.18
C LYS A 119 6.02 16.49 -27.84
N ILE A 120 5.03 16.68 -26.96
CA ILE A 120 4.20 15.61 -26.42
C ILE A 120 2.76 15.83 -26.88
N LYS A 121 2.17 14.82 -27.52
CA LYS A 121 0.73 14.77 -27.72
C LYS A 121 0.08 14.34 -26.41
N ILE A 122 -0.74 15.21 -25.81
CA ILE A 122 -1.49 14.86 -24.60
C ILE A 122 -2.56 13.83 -25.00
N VAL A 123 -2.31 12.56 -24.71
CA VAL A 123 -3.29 11.49 -24.85
C VAL A 123 -3.94 11.28 -23.48
N GLY A 124 -5.29 11.29 -23.42
CA GLY A 124 -6.03 10.99 -22.19
C GLY A 124 -6.20 12.18 -21.22
N ILE A 125 -6.95 13.20 -21.63
CA ILE A 125 -7.25 14.39 -20.81
C ILE A 125 -7.87 14.04 -19.44
N LYS A 126 -8.73 13.02 -19.38
CA LYS A 126 -9.35 12.52 -18.14
C LYS A 126 -8.28 12.07 -17.13
N HIS A 127 -7.31 11.30 -17.59
CA HIS A 127 -6.20 10.81 -16.77
C HIS A 127 -5.30 11.97 -16.29
N LEU A 128 -5.01 12.95 -17.15
CA LEU A 128 -4.26 14.16 -16.75
C LEU A 128 -5.00 14.94 -15.65
N ARG A 129 -6.31 15.15 -15.80
CA ARG A 129 -7.15 15.84 -14.81
C ARG A 129 -7.12 15.14 -13.46
N ARG A 130 -7.29 13.81 -13.43
CA ARG A 130 -7.21 13.00 -12.22
C ARG A 130 -5.84 13.11 -11.55
N LYS A 131 -4.75 12.98 -12.30
CA LYS A 131 -3.39 13.14 -11.76
C LYS A 131 -3.12 14.53 -11.17
N LEU A 132 -3.58 15.59 -11.83
CA LEU A 132 -3.44 16.95 -11.31
C LEU A 132 -4.31 17.15 -10.05
N LYS A 133 -5.51 16.58 -10.02
CA LYS A 133 -6.37 16.57 -8.83
C LYS A 133 -5.66 15.88 -7.67
N ASP A 134 -5.09 14.69 -7.87
CA ASP A 134 -4.34 13.97 -6.83
C ASP A 134 -3.13 14.78 -6.33
N ILE A 135 -2.37 15.42 -7.24
CA ILE A 135 -1.17 16.20 -6.88
C ILE A 135 -1.50 17.41 -6.00
N TYR A 136 -2.59 18.09 -6.31
CA TYR A 136 -2.98 19.35 -5.67
C TYR A 136 -4.19 19.21 -4.77
N PHE A 137 -4.57 17.98 -4.38
CA PHE A 137 -5.83 17.71 -3.70
C PHE A 137 -6.12 18.68 -2.54
N PRO A 138 -5.21 18.90 -1.56
CA PRO A 138 -5.46 19.83 -0.45
C PRO A 138 -5.59 21.32 -0.85
N TYR A 139 -5.06 21.72 -2.01
CA TYR A 139 -5.22 23.09 -2.52
C TYR A 139 -6.52 23.27 -3.29
N ILE A 140 -7.06 22.19 -3.85
CA ILE A 140 -8.32 22.16 -4.59
C ILE A 140 -9.49 22.00 -3.61
N GLN A 141 -9.37 21.05 -2.68
CA GLN A 141 -10.38 20.70 -1.69
C GLN A 141 -9.70 20.22 -0.39
N CYS A 142 -10.00 20.88 0.73
CA CYS A 142 -9.49 20.47 2.04
C CYS A 142 -10.56 20.51 3.11
N ASP A 143 -10.90 19.33 3.64
CA ASP A 143 -11.95 19.14 4.66
C ASP A 143 -11.40 19.19 6.10
N GLU A 144 -10.07 19.27 6.27
CA GLU A 144 -9.42 19.09 7.57
C GLU A 144 -9.23 20.37 8.39
N MET A 145 -9.38 21.56 7.79
CA MET A 145 -8.95 22.82 8.42
C MET A 145 -10.03 23.52 9.26
N SER A 146 -11.32 23.19 9.10
CA SER A 146 -12.42 23.92 9.76
C SER A 146 -13.75 23.18 9.89
N GLY A 147 -13.79 21.85 9.67
CA GLY A 147 -15.05 21.08 9.65
C GLY A 147 -15.98 21.42 8.48
N LYS A 148 -15.56 22.34 7.60
CA LYS A 148 -16.16 22.64 6.31
C LYS A 148 -15.12 22.43 5.22
N THR A 149 -15.56 21.93 4.08
CA THR A 149 -14.75 21.84 2.87
C THR A 149 -14.29 23.23 2.44
N SER A 150 -12.99 23.48 2.53
CA SER A 150 -12.36 24.69 2.00
C SER A 150 -11.88 24.44 0.57
N MET A 151 -12.02 25.45 -0.29
CA MET A 151 -11.51 25.44 -1.67
C MET A 151 -10.51 26.60 -1.85
N PRO A 152 -9.25 26.43 -1.41
CA PRO A 152 -8.26 27.52 -1.44
C PRO A 152 -7.97 28.06 -2.83
N ILE A 153 -7.99 27.19 -3.86
CA ILE A 153 -7.62 27.54 -5.23
C ILE A 153 -8.63 26.93 -6.20
N LYS A 154 -9.09 27.74 -7.17
CA LYS A 154 -9.81 27.26 -8.34
C LYS A 154 -8.80 26.74 -9.37
N PHE A 155 -8.84 25.44 -9.66
CA PHE A 155 -7.91 24.80 -10.61
C PHE A 155 -8.71 24.27 -11.80
N GLN A 156 -8.50 24.84 -12.99
CA GLN A 156 -9.16 24.38 -14.20
C GLN A 156 -8.19 23.77 -15.21
N VAL A 157 -8.64 22.75 -15.93
CA VAL A 157 -7.91 22.12 -17.03
C VAL A 157 -8.85 21.99 -18.23
N ASN A 158 -8.53 22.71 -19.30
CA ASN A 158 -9.37 22.85 -20.50
C ASN A 158 -10.80 23.28 -20.12
N GLY A 159 -10.94 24.34 -19.32
CA GLY A 159 -12.23 24.91 -18.91
C GLY A 159 -12.97 24.17 -17.80
N GLU A 160 -12.64 22.90 -17.53
CA GLU A 160 -13.28 22.12 -16.45
C GLU A 160 -12.57 22.31 -15.11
N ASP A 161 -13.35 22.53 -14.05
CA ASP A 161 -12.86 22.62 -12.68
C ASP A 161 -12.50 21.24 -12.11
N LEU A 162 -11.29 21.11 -11.58
CA LEU A 162 -10.79 19.87 -11.02
C LEU A 162 -11.55 19.41 -9.78
N VAL A 163 -12.26 20.29 -9.08
CA VAL A 163 -13.12 19.89 -7.94
C VAL A 163 -14.15 18.85 -8.38
N GLY A 164 -14.79 19.07 -9.53
CA GLY A 164 -15.85 18.19 -10.05
C GLY A 164 -15.35 16.89 -10.69
N ILE A 165 -14.04 16.72 -10.86
CA ILE A 165 -13.47 15.53 -11.50
C ILE A 165 -13.55 14.34 -10.55
N GLN A 166 -14.23 13.27 -10.95
CA GLN A 166 -14.35 12.04 -10.16
C GLN A 166 -13.19 11.06 -10.45
N GLY A 167 -12.87 10.26 -9.44
CA GLY A 167 -11.77 9.28 -9.47
C GLY A 167 -10.39 9.90 -9.19
N GLY A 168 -9.35 9.13 -9.48
CA GLY A 168 -7.97 9.42 -9.06
C GLY A 168 -7.61 8.68 -7.77
N GLU A 169 -6.32 8.45 -7.54
CA GLU A 169 -5.86 7.60 -6.44
C GLU A 169 -6.30 8.14 -5.08
N VAL A 170 -6.21 9.47 -4.87
CA VAL A 170 -6.54 10.07 -3.57
C VAL A 170 -8.04 9.94 -3.27
N ALA A 171 -8.88 10.17 -4.28
CA ALA A 171 -10.33 10.05 -4.11
C ALA A 171 -10.77 8.59 -3.93
N THR A 172 -10.25 7.68 -4.74
CA THR A 172 -10.58 6.25 -4.65
C THR A 172 -10.09 5.64 -3.34
N THR A 173 -8.87 5.98 -2.89
CA THR A 173 -8.39 5.53 -1.57
C THR A 173 -9.22 6.09 -0.42
N TYR A 174 -9.69 7.33 -0.51
CA TYR A 174 -10.58 7.87 0.51
C TYR A 174 -11.93 7.13 0.55
N LEU A 175 -12.52 6.85 -0.62
CA LEU A 175 -13.80 6.15 -0.75
C LEU A 175 -13.81 4.77 -0.09
N HIS A 176 -12.71 4.02 -0.21
CA HIS A 176 -12.58 2.65 0.30
C HIS A 176 -11.88 2.56 1.66
N SER A 177 -11.62 3.69 2.31
CA SER A 177 -11.14 3.70 3.69
C SER A 177 -12.28 3.43 4.68
N CYS A 178 -11.96 2.93 5.88
CA CYS A 178 -12.99 2.79 6.93
C CYS A 178 -13.45 4.18 7.42
N ASN A 179 -14.69 4.26 7.89
CA ASN A 179 -15.22 5.45 8.58
C ASN A 179 -14.71 5.60 10.03
N GLY A 180 -13.75 4.77 10.44
CA GLY A 180 -13.17 4.79 11.78
C GLY A 180 -12.23 5.97 12.04
N PRO A 181 -11.83 6.15 13.31
CA PRO A 181 -10.89 7.21 13.68
C PRO A 181 -9.53 7.01 13.01
N ASN A 182 -9.01 8.07 12.40
CA ASN A 182 -7.65 8.07 11.87
C ASN A 182 -6.61 8.02 13.00
N PHE A 183 -5.51 7.31 12.78
CA PHE A 183 -4.37 7.35 13.70
C PHE A 183 -3.39 8.44 13.25
N ILE A 184 -3.42 9.58 13.94
CA ILE A 184 -2.67 10.78 13.57
C ILE A 184 -1.55 11.02 14.59
N LEU A 185 -0.36 11.32 14.07
CA LEU A 185 0.81 11.69 14.86
C LEU A 185 1.56 12.85 14.20
N GLN A 186 2.20 13.66 15.03
CA GLN A 186 3.04 14.77 14.61
C GLN A 186 4.48 14.48 15.04
N LEU A 187 5.40 14.63 14.11
CA LEU A 187 6.82 14.44 14.31
C LEU A 187 7.51 15.79 14.17
N HIS A 188 8.35 16.10 15.14
CA HIS A 188 9.25 17.24 15.09
C HIS A 188 10.69 16.73 15.02
N PHE A 189 11.43 17.18 14.01
CA PHE A 189 12.80 16.79 13.74
C PHE A 189 13.71 17.98 14.03
N SER A 190 14.77 17.76 14.79
CA SER A 190 15.82 18.73 15.05
C SER A 190 17.20 18.08 14.90
N ASN A 191 18.20 18.87 14.50
CA ASN A 191 19.59 18.42 14.44
C ASN A 191 20.38 19.09 15.58
N SER A 192 21.19 18.31 16.30
CA SER A 192 22.04 18.79 17.40
C SER A 192 23.40 19.31 16.92
N GLN A 193 23.81 19.04 15.67
CA GLN A 193 25.04 19.55 15.09
C GLN A 193 24.87 21.00 14.60
N ASP A 194 25.21 21.97 15.46
CA ASP A 194 26.07 23.12 15.11
C ASP A 194 26.23 24.07 16.31
N THR A 195 27.27 23.84 17.11
CA THR A 195 27.78 24.79 18.12
C THR A 195 29.19 25.32 17.83
N SER A 196 29.86 24.96 16.72
CA SER A 196 31.30 25.24 16.63
C SER A 196 31.96 25.48 15.26
N SER A 197 31.26 25.79 14.16
CA SER A 197 31.98 26.23 12.94
C SER A 197 31.15 27.04 11.95
N LEU A 198 30.89 28.32 12.26
CA LEU A 198 30.97 29.46 11.32
C LEU A 198 30.39 30.71 12.02
N GLY A 199 31.17 31.79 12.03
CA GLY A 199 30.87 33.02 12.76
C GLY A 199 29.57 33.72 12.34
N GLN A 200 28.97 34.38 13.33
CA GLN A 200 28.03 35.51 13.21
C GLN A 200 26.99 35.43 12.08
N CYS A 201 26.11 34.44 12.14
CA CYS A 201 24.75 34.54 11.61
C CYS A 201 23.77 34.04 12.68
N PRO A 202 22.59 34.67 12.87
CA PRO A 202 21.64 34.23 13.88
C PRO A 202 21.27 32.76 13.62
N LYS A 203 21.45 31.94 14.67
CA LYS A 203 21.20 30.49 14.72
C LYS A 203 19.87 30.14 14.06
N VAL A 204 19.89 29.61 12.84
CA VAL A 204 18.73 28.92 12.28
C VAL A 204 18.84 27.48 12.76
N LEU A 205 18.13 27.14 13.84
CA LEU A 205 17.87 25.75 14.16
C LEU A 205 17.25 25.12 12.91
N LEU A 206 17.96 24.15 12.31
CA LEU A 206 17.40 23.36 11.24
C LEU A 206 16.37 22.44 11.89
N GLU A 207 15.10 22.72 11.60
CA GLU A 207 13.96 21.97 12.06
C GLU A 207 13.11 21.53 10.86
N ALA A 208 12.38 20.44 11.04
CA ALA A 208 11.38 20.01 10.09
C ALA A 208 10.21 19.34 10.81
N ASN A 209 9.02 19.49 10.25
CA ASN A 209 7.81 18.93 10.82
C ASN A 209 7.13 18.01 9.81
N ALA A 210 6.64 16.88 10.32
CA ALA A 210 5.82 15.96 9.55
C ALA A 210 4.57 15.56 10.34
N ARG A 211 3.42 15.48 9.67
CA ARG A 211 2.22 14.84 10.20
C ARG A 211 2.02 13.52 9.47
N LEU A 212 1.94 12.42 10.20
CA LEU A 212 1.59 11.12 9.65
C LEU A 212 0.13 10.82 10.02
N LYS A 213 -0.67 10.48 9.01
CA LYS A 213 -2.07 10.09 9.15
C LYS A 213 -2.24 8.67 8.62
N CYS A 214 -2.39 7.71 9.51
CA CYS A 214 -2.66 6.33 9.16
C CYS A 214 -4.17 6.11 9.02
N VAL A 215 -4.56 5.46 7.93
CA VAL A 215 -5.94 5.15 7.56
C VAL A 215 -6.05 3.64 7.36
N TYR A 216 -7.08 3.04 7.94
CA TYR A 216 -7.35 1.60 7.84
C TYR A 216 -8.30 1.29 6.68
N PHE A 217 -8.04 0.19 5.97
CA PHE A 217 -8.79 -0.27 4.81
C PHE A 217 -9.39 -1.64 5.13
N PRO A 218 -10.69 -1.70 5.46
CA PRO A 218 -11.28 -2.90 6.03
C PRO A 218 -11.52 -3.98 4.97
N ILE A 219 -11.81 -5.19 5.43
CA ILE A 219 -12.54 -6.17 4.61
C ILE A 219 -14.01 -5.76 4.59
N ILE A 220 -14.61 -5.69 3.41
CA ILE A 220 -16.06 -5.46 3.27
C ILE A 220 -16.67 -6.60 2.49
N LYS A 221 -17.53 -7.38 3.15
CA LYS A 221 -18.17 -8.60 2.63
C LYS A 221 -17.15 -9.60 2.08
N GLY A 222 -16.11 -9.88 2.86
CA GLY A 222 -15.04 -10.80 2.47
C GLY A 222 -14.07 -10.29 1.40
N LYS A 223 -14.21 -9.04 0.92
CA LYS A 223 -13.29 -8.45 -0.07
C LYS A 223 -12.40 -7.37 0.56
N GLU A 224 -11.08 -7.50 0.36
CA GLU A 224 -10.09 -6.49 0.75
C GLU A 224 -10.34 -5.16 0.02
N SER A 225 -10.50 -4.07 0.78
CA SER A 225 -10.78 -2.74 0.20
C SER A 225 -9.64 -2.23 -0.69
N ILE A 226 -8.40 -2.62 -0.40
CA ILE A 226 -7.23 -2.24 -1.22
C ILE A 226 -7.25 -2.93 -2.58
N GLN A 227 -7.79 -4.15 -2.68
CA GLN A 227 -8.00 -4.76 -3.97
C GLN A 227 -9.04 -3.99 -4.79
N LYS A 228 -10.15 -3.58 -4.16
CA LYS A 228 -11.18 -2.74 -4.84
C LYS A 228 -10.59 -1.44 -5.37
N ILE A 229 -9.70 -0.80 -4.60
CA ILE A 229 -8.99 0.42 -5.02
C ILE A 229 -8.17 0.14 -6.29
N ILE A 230 -7.40 -0.95 -6.33
CA ILE A 230 -6.59 -1.32 -7.49
C ILE A 230 -7.48 -1.57 -8.70
N ASP A 231 -8.54 -2.37 -8.53
CA ASP A 231 -9.48 -2.74 -9.60
C ASP A 231 -10.17 -1.48 -10.19
N GLU A 232 -10.60 -0.54 -9.35
CA GLU A 232 -11.22 0.71 -9.79
C GLU A 232 -10.23 1.64 -10.48
N LEU A 233 -9.00 1.74 -9.98
CA LEU A 233 -7.97 2.59 -10.60
C LEU A 233 -7.50 2.01 -11.94
N GLU A 234 -7.50 0.68 -12.10
CA GLU A 234 -7.28 0.02 -13.38
C GLU A 234 -8.43 0.30 -14.36
N ALA A 235 -9.68 0.13 -13.92
CA ALA A 235 -10.88 0.44 -14.73
C ALA A 235 -10.93 1.92 -15.15
N ASP A 236 -10.44 2.82 -14.29
CA ASP A 236 -10.33 4.25 -14.57
C ASP A 236 -9.17 4.61 -15.51
N GLY A 237 -8.34 3.64 -15.91
CA GLY A 237 -7.17 3.87 -16.77
C GLY A 237 -6.10 4.73 -16.10
N CYS A 238 -5.99 4.69 -14.76
CA CYS A 238 -4.98 5.43 -14.00
C CYS A 238 -3.56 4.85 -14.15
N GLY A 239 -3.42 3.71 -14.82
CA GLY A 239 -2.13 3.10 -15.17
C GLY A 239 -1.38 2.54 -13.96
N ILE A 240 -2.10 2.10 -12.93
CA ILE A 240 -1.49 1.44 -11.77
C ILE A 240 -1.04 0.03 -12.18
N ARG A 241 0.23 -0.28 -11.88
CA ARG A 241 0.83 -1.61 -12.08
C ARG A 241 1.05 -2.36 -10.77
N GLU A 242 0.53 -1.82 -9.67
CA GLU A 242 0.71 -2.38 -8.34
C GLU A 242 -0.26 -3.55 -8.12
N SER A 243 0.23 -4.65 -7.54
CA SER A 243 -0.61 -5.68 -6.92
C SER A 243 -0.96 -5.29 -5.48
N TYR A 244 -1.82 -6.07 -4.83
CA TYR A 244 -2.09 -5.89 -3.40
C TYR A 244 -0.80 -5.88 -2.56
N GLU A 245 0.15 -6.77 -2.84
CA GLU A 245 1.42 -6.86 -2.11
C GLU A 245 2.34 -5.67 -2.37
N SER A 246 2.39 -5.19 -3.61
CA SER A 246 3.27 -4.08 -4.00
C SER A 246 2.62 -2.70 -3.82
N PHE A 247 1.34 -2.63 -3.45
CA PHE A 247 0.62 -1.37 -3.26
C PHE A 247 1.30 -0.51 -2.22
N SER A 248 1.63 0.73 -2.59
CA SER A 248 2.30 1.66 -1.70
C SER A 248 1.48 1.96 -0.45
N ARG A 249 2.12 1.74 0.69
CA ARG A 249 1.55 1.94 2.04
C ARG A 249 1.82 3.32 2.59
N VAL A 250 2.64 4.12 1.90
CA VAL A 250 3.00 5.47 2.33
C VAL A 250 2.98 6.40 1.13
N SER A 251 2.23 7.48 1.25
CA SER A 251 2.23 8.59 0.29
C SER A 251 2.66 9.87 0.98
N VAL A 252 3.48 10.67 0.30
CA VAL A 252 4.04 11.89 0.90
C VAL A 252 3.59 13.12 0.13
N ARG A 253 3.14 14.12 0.88
CA ARG A 253 2.89 15.47 0.41
C ARG A 253 3.91 16.39 1.05
N ARG A 254 4.47 17.30 0.26
CA ARG A 254 5.32 18.39 0.75
C ARG A 254 4.62 19.70 0.52
N LEU A 255 4.42 20.48 1.58
CA LEU A 255 3.68 21.73 1.57
C LEU A 255 2.29 21.56 0.91
N GLY A 256 1.61 20.46 1.23
CA GLY A 256 0.30 20.10 0.68
C GLY A 256 0.27 19.57 -0.76
N ARG A 257 1.42 19.51 -1.46
CA ARG A 257 1.51 18.95 -2.83
C ARG A 257 2.04 17.51 -2.78
N LEU A 258 1.36 16.57 -3.44
CA LEU A 258 1.81 15.18 -3.56
C LEU A 258 3.15 15.08 -4.29
N LEU A 259 4.00 14.18 -3.82
CA LEU A 259 5.22 13.73 -4.49
C LEU A 259 4.92 12.37 -5.15
N PRO A 260 4.70 12.32 -6.48
CA PRO A 260 4.09 11.15 -7.13
C PRO A 260 4.94 9.87 -7.08
N ASP A 261 6.27 10.01 -7.05
CA ASP A 261 7.20 8.88 -7.04
C ASP A 261 7.51 8.41 -5.61
N THR A 262 7.01 9.12 -4.59
CA THR A 262 7.15 8.71 -3.20
C THR A 262 6.19 7.56 -2.87
N ARG A 263 6.58 6.35 -3.28
CA ARG A 263 5.86 5.10 -3.09
C ARG A 263 6.62 4.21 -2.11
N TRP A 264 6.46 4.41 -0.80
CA TRP A 264 7.20 3.60 0.19
C TRP A 264 6.37 2.41 0.69
N PRO A 265 7.03 1.32 1.15
CA PRO A 265 6.38 0.29 1.96
C PRO A 265 6.00 0.86 3.34
N LEU A 266 5.54 -0.02 4.25
CA LEU A 266 5.28 0.36 5.65
C LEU A 266 6.52 1.02 6.28
N LEU A 267 6.29 2.04 7.09
CA LEU A 267 7.35 2.59 7.93
C LEU A 267 7.69 1.59 9.04
N PRO A 268 8.94 1.56 9.54
CA PRO A 268 9.35 0.58 10.54
C PRO A 268 8.48 0.50 11.80
N PHE A 269 7.97 1.64 12.32
CA PHE A 269 7.07 1.61 13.49
C PHE A 269 5.71 0.95 13.19
N MET A 270 5.31 0.92 11.92
CA MET A 270 4.07 0.29 11.45
C MET A 270 4.24 -1.22 11.26
N GLU A 271 5.48 -1.70 11.15
CA GLU A 271 5.75 -3.11 10.98
C GLU A 271 5.53 -3.88 12.29
N PRO A 272 4.86 -5.03 12.23
CA PRO A 272 4.69 -5.88 13.39
C PRO A 272 6.05 -6.43 13.83
N LYS A 273 6.48 -6.12 15.06
CA LYS A 273 7.67 -6.74 15.63
C LYS A 273 7.48 -8.25 15.74
N GLN A 274 8.54 -9.02 15.45
CA GLN A 274 8.52 -10.49 15.43
C GLN A 274 7.99 -11.05 16.76
N LYS A 275 6.70 -11.39 16.77
CA LYS A 275 6.04 -12.15 17.84
C LYS A 275 5.61 -13.47 17.22
N VAL A 276 5.84 -14.57 17.94
CA VAL A 276 5.43 -15.92 17.51
C VAL A 276 4.01 -16.16 18.03
N GLY A 277 3.11 -16.63 17.16
CA GLY A 277 1.74 -16.99 17.53
C GLY A 277 0.68 -16.46 16.57
N GLU A 278 -0.54 -16.95 16.73
CA GLU A 278 -1.67 -16.66 15.84
C GLU A 278 -2.10 -15.19 15.89
N LYS A 279 -2.20 -14.60 17.09
CA LYS A 279 -2.48 -13.17 17.26
C LYS A 279 -1.45 -12.28 16.56
N ALA A 280 -0.19 -12.71 16.49
CA ALA A 280 0.85 -11.96 15.80
C ALA A 280 0.72 -12.05 14.26
N GLN A 281 0.24 -13.19 13.74
CA GLN A 281 -0.09 -13.34 12.31
C GLN A 281 -1.28 -12.46 11.92
N ILE A 282 -2.31 -12.41 12.76
CA ILE A 282 -3.47 -11.52 12.56
C ILE A 282 -3.02 -10.06 12.56
N LEU A 283 -2.26 -9.62 13.56
CA LEU A 283 -1.74 -8.26 13.63
C LEU A 283 -0.90 -7.91 12.39
N LYS A 284 -0.04 -8.84 11.94
CA LYS A 284 0.76 -8.66 10.72
C LYS A 284 -0.09 -8.46 9.48
N ARG A 285 -1.19 -9.21 9.36
CA ARG A 285 -2.17 -9.05 8.29
C ARG A 285 -2.84 -7.68 8.38
N CYS A 286 -3.31 -7.28 9.56
CA CYS A 286 -3.99 -6.00 9.74
C CYS A 286 -3.05 -4.80 9.51
N CYS A 287 -1.76 -4.89 9.83
CA CYS A 287 -0.77 -3.87 9.45
C CYS A 287 -0.69 -3.64 7.94
N SER A 288 -0.89 -4.69 7.13
CA SER A 288 -0.89 -4.58 5.67
C SER A 288 -2.14 -3.88 5.12
N ARG A 289 -3.15 -3.61 5.94
CA ARG A 289 -4.38 -2.90 5.57
C ARG A 289 -4.32 -1.41 5.90
N VAL A 290 -3.15 -0.88 6.22
CA VAL A 290 -2.98 0.52 6.57
C VAL A 290 -2.25 1.26 5.44
N LYS A 291 -2.73 2.45 5.09
CA LYS A 291 -1.98 3.44 4.30
C LYS A 291 -1.70 4.66 5.17
N CYS A 292 -0.46 5.13 5.17
CA CYS A 292 -0.01 6.32 5.88
C CYS A 292 0.17 7.48 4.89
N LEU A 293 -0.51 8.58 5.16
CA LEU A 293 -0.35 9.83 4.43
C LEU A 293 0.53 10.77 5.25
N ILE A 294 1.67 11.16 4.69
CA ILE A 294 2.64 12.03 5.35
C ILE A 294 2.56 13.42 4.75
N ASP A 295 2.25 14.41 5.57
CA ASP A 295 2.39 15.81 5.21
C ASP A 295 3.67 16.35 5.80
N THR A 296 4.53 16.94 4.97
CA THR A 296 5.79 17.55 5.38
C THR A 296 5.80 19.04 5.09
N ASP A 297 6.46 19.80 5.96
CA ASP A 297 6.70 21.22 5.76
C ASP A 297 7.93 21.48 4.86
N SER A 298 8.43 22.72 4.83
CA SER A 298 9.56 23.07 3.99
C SER A 298 10.93 22.60 4.54
N GLY A 299 10.99 22.08 5.77
CA GLY A 299 12.20 21.53 6.38
C GLY A 299 12.69 20.27 5.66
N PHE A 300 11.78 19.54 5.01
CA PHE A 300 12.11 18.44 4.12
C PHE A 300 12.52 18.95 2.72
N ASN A 301 13.62 18.42 2.18
CA ASN A 301 14.04 18.71 0.80
C ASN A 301 13.40 17.71 -0.17
N PRO A 302 12.77 18.15 -1.26
CA PRO A 302 12.41 17.28 -2.37
C PRO A 302 13.63 17.01 -3.27
N THR A 303 13.51 16.03 -4.17
CA THR A 303 14.41 15.89 -5.32
C THR A 303 14.32 17.10 -6.25
N PRO A 304 15.34 17.36 -7.09
CA PRO A 304 15.32 18.38 -8.16
C PRO A 304 14.01 18.51 -8.96
N ASN A 305 13.46 17.36 -9.38
CA ASN A 305 12.22 17.27 -10.16
C ASN A 305 10.94 17.31 -9.30
N LYS A 306 11.07 17.34 -7.97
CA LYS A 306 9.99 17.35 -6.98
C LYS A 306 9.01 16.19 -7.13
N MET A 307 9.56 15.03 -7.44
CA MET A 307 8.82 13.78 -7.56
C MET A 307 8.96 12.90 -6.30
N ASP A 308 10.05 13.05 -5.55
CA ASP A 308 10.28 12.36 -4.26
C ASP A 308 10.94 13.32 -3.24
N LEU A 309 11.12 12.87 -1.99
CA LEU A 309 12.00 13.48 -1.01
C LEU A 309 13.47 13.14 -1.29
N ALA A 310 14.36 14.07 -0.99
CA ALA A 310 15.80 13.90 -1.22
C ALA A 310 16.38 12.80 -0.33
N HIS A 311 16.74 11.66 -0.93
CA HIS A 311 17.18 10.44 -0.22
C HIS A 311 18.34 10.65 0.76
N HIS A 312 19.26 11.56 0.44
CA HIS A 312 20.44 11.82 1.29
C HIS A 312 20.17 12.82 2.42
N HIS A 313 19.02 13.48 2.46
CA HIS A 313 18.71 14.47 3.48
C HIS A 313 18.52 13.82 4.86
N PRO A 314 19.14 14.34 5.93
CA PRO A 314 19.06 13.74 7.27
C PRO A 314 17.63 13.47 7.73
N TYR A 315 16.73 14.44 7.63
CA TYR A 315 15.32 14.25 8.01
C TYR A 315 14.57 13.25 7.13
N THR A 316 14.93 13.12 5.85
CA THR A 316 14.30 12.11 4.98
C THR A 316 14.74 10.71 5.37
N LYS A 317 16.04 10.51 5.67
CA LYS A 317 16.54 9.25 6.20
C LYS A 317 15.90 8.90 7.55
N ALA A 318 15.86 9.87 8.46
CA ALA A 318 15.27 9.72 9.78
C ALA A 318 13.78 9.36 9.72
N LEU A 319 13.02 10.00 8.83
CA LEU A 319 11.61 9.70 8.59
C LEU A 319 11.42 8.29 7.98
N LYS A 320 12.21 7.90 6.98
CA LYS A 320 12.15 6.55 6.39
C LYS A 320 12.46 5.45 7.39
N ASN A 321 13.40 5.72 8.30
CA ASN A 321 13.83 4.78 9.34
C ASN A 321 13.02 4.91 10.64
N PHE A 322 11.95 5.72 10.66
CA PHE A 322 11.21 6.01 11.88
C PHE A 322 10.55 4.74 12.45
N GLY A 323 10.99 4.34 13.64
CA GLY A 323 10.59 3.12 14.33
C GLY A 323 11.70 2.05 14.43
N ASN A 324 12.77 2.18 13.66
CA ASN A 324 13.96 1.36 13.86
C ASN A 324 14.67 1.76 15.16
N ARG A 325 15.26 0.78 15.84
CA ARG A 325 16.21 1.05 16.92
C ARG A 325 17.48 1.59 16.27
N VAL A 326 17.69 2.90 16.36
CA VAL A 326 18.90 3.54 15.84
C VAL A 326 20.08 3.12 16.74
N PRO A 327 21.20 2.59 16.20
CA PRO A 327 22.43 2.39 16.96
C PRO A 327 22.88 3.72 17.59
N ASP A 328 23.48 3.69 18.78
CA ASP A 328 23.87 4.91 19.50
C ASP A 328 24.85 5.82 18.73
N ASN A 329 25.46 5.31 17.65
CA ASN A 329 26.50 5.96 16.86
C ASN A 329 25.95 6.79 15.67
N GLU A 330 24.63 6.82 15.43
CA GLU A 330 23.98 7.48 14.26
C GLU A 330 22.98 8.60 14.66
N LYS A 331 23.08 9.18 15.87
CA LYS A 331 22.11 10.15 16.39
C LYS A 331 22.35 11.59 15.92
N ASP A 332 22.36 11.83 14.61
CA ASP A 332 22.43 13.20 14.07
C ASP A 332 21.07 13.93 14.15
N VAL A 333 19.95 13.18 14.19
CA VAL A 333 18.61 13.77 14.17
C VAL A 333 17.81 13.30 15.38
N GLN A 334 17.35 14.25 16.20
CA GLN A 334 16.40 14.02 17.26
C GLN A 334 14.97 14.08 16.70
N ILE A 335 14.14 13.11 17.07
CA ILE A 335 12.73 13.04 16.69
C ILE A 335 11.87 13.11 17.94
N GLU A 336 11.02 14.12 18.03
CA GLU A 336 9.98 14.20 19.04
C GLU A 336 8.64 13.75 18.45
N ILE A 337 7.93 12.89 19.18
CA ILE A 337 6.69 12.27 18.74
C ILE A 337 5.55 12.85 19.56
N PHE A 338 4.53 13.39 18.89
CA PHE A 338 3.34 13.94 19.52
C PHE A 338 2.09 13.28 18.97
N ARG A 339 1.13 13.00 19.85
CA ARG A 339 -0.23 12.59 19.50
C ARG A 339 -1.19 13.24 20.47
N ASP A 340 -2.26 13.84 19.94
CA ASP A 340 -3.27 14.57 20.73
C ASP A 340 -2.66 15.61 21.69
N GLY A 341 -1.60 16.29 21.24
CA GLY A 341 -0.84 17.27 22.03
C GLY A 341 0.09 16.69 23.10
N LYS A 342 0.15 15.36 23.27
CA LYS A 342 1.00 14.70 24.26
C LYS A 342 2.25 14.11 23.60
N LYS A 343 3.40 14.31 24.24
CA LYS A 343 4.68 13.71 23.84
C LYS A 343 4.67 12.21 24.16
N LEU A 344 5.08 11.39 23.21
CA LEU A 344 5.13 9.92 23.33
C LEU A 344 6.55 9.40 23.19
N THR A 345 6.84 8.29 23.88
CA THR A 345 8.01 7.45 23.57
C THR A 345 7.68 6.51 22.40
N LEU A 346 8.71 5.98 21.73
CA LEU A 346 8.53 5.02 20.66
C LEU A 346 7.76 3.76 21.12
N ALA A 347 8.03 3.27 22.34
CA ALA A 347 7.33 2.11 22.89
C ALA A 347 5.83 2.39 23.14
N GLN A 348 5.49 3.60 23.60
CA GLN A 348 4.09 4.02 23.75
C GLN A 348 3.40 4.15 22.39
N LEU A 349 4.08 4.70 21.39
CA LEU A 349 3.57 4.80 20.02
C LEU A 349 3.24 3.42 19.45
N GLU A 350 4.18 2.47 19.51
CA GLU A 350 4.01 1.12 18.99
C GLU A 350 2.85 0.38 19.66
N LYS A 351 2.71 0.53 20.99
CA LYS A 351 1.58 -0.04 21.73
C LYS A 351 0.26 0.56 21.24
N GLN A 352 0.15 1.89 21.25
CA GLN A 352 -1.08 2.57 20.83
C GLN A 352 -1.45 2.29 19.38
N TYR A 353 -0.46 2.14 18.50
CA TYR A 353 -0.69 1.77 17.09
C TYR A 353 -1.20 0.34 16.97
N GLY A 354 -0.63 -0.61 17.71
CA GLY A 354 -1.12 -1.99 17.74
C GLY A 354 -2.54 -2.11 18.33
N ASP A 355 -2.84 -1.36 19.39
CA ASP A 355 -4.17 -1.30 19.99
C ASP A 355 -5.18 -0.71 18.98
N TRP A 356 -4.83 0.37 18.29
CA TRP A 356 -5.66 0.97 17.24
C TRP A 356 -5.90 0.02 16.06
N ILE A 357 -4.89 -0.71 15.57
CA ILE A 357 -5.09 -1.68 14.49
C ILE A 357 -6.08 -2.78 14.91
N SER A 358 -5.92 -3.30 16.13
CA SER A 358 -6.80 -4.35 16.65
C SER A 358 -8.24 -3.83 16.73
N GLU A 359 -8.40 -2.62 17.25
CA GLU A 359 -9.68 -1.93 17.29
C GLU A 359 -10.32 -1.74 15.90
N MET A 360 -9.52 -1.35 14.89
CA MET A 360 -10.05 -1.14 13.54
C MET A 360 -10.45 -2.47 12.89
N HIS A 361 -9.66 -3.51 13.10
CA HIS A 361 -9.98 -4.85 12.64
C HIS A 361 -11.30 -5.35 13.25
N ASP A 362 -11.41 -5.31 14.58
CA ASP A 362 -12.55 -5.88 15.29
C ASP A 362 -13.87 -5.15 15.00
N ARG A 363 -13.82 -3.85 14.68
CA ARG A 363 -15.02 -3.03 14.45
C ARG A 363 -15.44 -2.87 12.99
N TYR A 364 -14.49 -2.86 12.05
CA TYR A 364 -14.79 -2.44 10.68
C TYR A 364 -14.56 -3.54 9.65
N ASP A 365 -13.89 -4.65 10.00
CA ASP A 365 -13.84 -5.78 9.09
C ASP A 365 -15.15 -6.55 9.10
N GLU A 366 -15.78 -6.60 7.93
CA GLU A 366 -16.93 -7.45 7.62
C GLU A 366 -16.42 -8.65 6.82
N GLU A 367 -15.97 -9.70 7.53
CA GLU A 367 -15.74 -11.00 6.91
C GLU A 367 -17.08 -11.64 6.48
N ILE A 368 -17.04 -12.78 5.77
CA ILE A 368 -18.27 -13.42 5.31
C ILE A 368 -19.05 -13.98 6.50
N ASP A 369 -20.28 -13.51 6.66
CA ASP A 369 -21.17 -13.85 7.78
C ASP A 369 -22.11 -15.04 7.48
N GLY A 370 -21.90 -15.79 6.40
CA GLY A 370 -22.69 -17.00 6.15
C GLY A 370 -22.32 -17.74 4.87
N GLY A 371 -22.57 -19.05 4.87
CA GLY A 371 -22.59 -19.88 3.67
C GLY A 371 -23.90 -19.76 2.87
N LEU A 372 -23.97 -20.51 1.77
CA LEU A 372 -25.21 -20.67 0.98
C LEU A 372 -26.20 -21.65 1.64
N ASP A 373 -25.79 -22.28 2.74
CA ASP A 373 -26.50 -23.27 3.51
C ASP A 373 -26.69 -22.83 4.98
N GLN A 374 -27.58 -23.52 5.69
CA GLN A 374 -27.80 -23.29 7.11
C GLN A 374 -26.60 -23.81 7.91
N ALA A 375 -26.00 -22.93 8.73
CA ALA A 375 -24.84 -23.27 9.54
C ALA A 375 -25.17 -24.34 10.59
N THR A 376 -24.27 -25.30 10.78
CA THR A 376 -24.23 -26.13 11.99
C THR A 376 -23.32 -25.48 13.04
N LEU A 377 -23.86 -25.14 14.20
CA LEU A 377 -23.09 -24.57 15.31
C LEU A 377 -22.38 -25.67 16.09
N VAL A 378 -21.07 -25.50 16.29
CA VAL A 378 -20.26 -26.44 17.07
C VAL A 378 -19.29 -25.73 18.02
N VAL A 379 -19.13 -26.34 19.19
CA VAL A 379 -18.13 -26.02 20.20
C VAL A 379 -16.88 -26.87 19.94
N VAL A 380 -15.72 -26.23 19.91
CA VAL A 380 -14.47 -26.88 19.54
C VAL A 380 -13.93 -27.69 20.74
N SER A 381 -14.17 -29.00 20.75
CA SER A 381 -13.94 -29.84 21.94
C SER A 381 -12.48 -30.12 22.30
N SER A 382 -11.52 -29.88 21.40
CA SER A 382 -10.06 -29.95 21.60
C SER A 382 -9.38 -29.83 20.22
N ASN A 383 -8.10 -29.43 20.16
CA ASN A 383 -7.31 -29.13 18.94
C ASN A 383 -7.47 -27.73 18.29
N PHE A 384 -7.77 -26.68 19.09
CA PHE A 384 -7.78 -25.28 18.62
C PHE A 384 -6.54 -24.90 17.78
N LYS A 385 -5.35 -25.40 18.14
CA LYS A 385 -4.10 -25.12 17.43
C LYS A 385 -4.06 -25.61 15.98
N LYS A 386 -4.69 -26.75 15.66
CA LYS A 386 -4.74 -27.30 14.29
C LYS A 386 -5.78 -26.56 13.43
N LEU A 387 -6.88 -26.13 14.06
CA LEU A 387 -7.89 -25.29 13.42
C LEU A 387 -7.35 -23.89 13.13
N GLY A 388 -6.52 -23.35 14.02
CA GLY A 388 -6.02 -21.97 14.04
C GLY A 388 -7.17 -20.96 14.02
N ILE A 389 -8.06 -21.13 14.98
CA ILE A 389 -9.20 -20.26 15.24
C ILE A 389 -9.04 -19.70 16.65
N SER A 390 -9.63 -18.53 16.89
CA SER A 390 -9.59 -17.83 18.17
C SER A 390 -10.88 -17.91 18.98
N SER A 391 -11.95 -18.44 18.40
CA SER A 391 -13.26 -18.61 19.05
C SER A 391 -13.51 -20.07 19.45
N ASP A 392 -14.15 -20.27 20.60
CA ASP A 392 -14.59 -21.58 21.09
C ASP A 392 -15.83 -22.11 20.35
N VAL A 393 -16.56 -21.21 19.69
CA VAL A 393 -17.76 -21.52 18.89
C VAL A 393 -17.49 -21.19 17.44
N VAL A 394 -17.85 -22.13 16.56
CA VAL A 394 -17.76 -21.94 15.11
C VAL A 394 -19.03 -22.40 14.39
N ARG A 395 -19.24 -21.80 13.23
CA ARG A 395 -20.29 -22.15 12.26
C ARG A 395 -19.68 -22.99 11.15
N VAL A 396 -20.21 -24.18 10.98
CA VAL A 396 -19.79 -25.12 9.95
C VAL A 396 -20.78 -25.08 8.80
N HIS A 397 -20.26 -24.82 7.61
CA HIS A 397 -20.98 -24.76 6.36
C HIS A 397 -20.45 -25.83 5.41
N GLU A 398 -21.33 -26.37 4.58
CA GLU A 398 -20.96 -27.23 3.46
C GLU A 398 -20.78 -26.42 2.18
N LYS A 399 -21.37 -25.22 2.08
CA LYS A 399 -21.35 -24.42 0.84
C LYS A 399 -21.15 -22.94 1.10
N ILE A 400 -20.31 -22.31 0.29
CA ILE A 400 -20.11 -20.86 0.33
C ILE A 400 -19.98 -20.31 -1.09
N GLU A 401 -20.50 -19.12 -1.32
CA GLU A 401 -20.21 -18.36 -2.52
C GLU A 401 -19.02 -17.43 -2.25
N TRP A 402 -17.97 -17.57 -3.06
CA TRP A 402 -16.79 -16.73 -2.95
C TRP A 402 -16.41 -16.18 -4.32
N LYS A 403 -16.47 -14.85 -4.48
CA LYS A 403 -16.18 -14.14 -5.74
C LYS A 403 -16.97 -14.67 -6.95
N GLY A 404 -18.23 -15.06 -6.75
CA GLY A 404 -19.09 -15.60 -7.82
C GLY A 404 -18.85 -17.07 -8.14
N THR A 405 -17.95 -17.74 -7.43
CA THR A 405 -17.72 -19.19 -7.53
C THR A 405 -18.33 -19.89 -6.33
N CYS A 406 -19.10 -20.94 -6.57
CA CYS A 406 -19.64 -21.80 -5.51
C CYS A 406 -18.61 -22.85 -5.08
N TRP A 407 -18.24 -22.82 -3.81
CA TRP A 407 -17.35 -23.78 -3.16
C TRP A 407 -18.17 -24.68 -2.25
N ALA A 408 -18.12 -25.98 -2.48
CA ALA A 408 -18.97 -26.96 -1.83
C ALA A 408 -18.18 -28.18 -1.34
N ALA A 409 -18.62 -28.73 -0.21
CA ALA A 409 -18.16 -30.02 0.31
C ALA A 409 -18.22 -31.10 -0.77
N GLY A 410 -17.18 -31.93 -0.85
CA GLY A 410 -16.99 -32.98 -1.86
C GLY A 410 -16.21 -32.52 -3.09
N GLN A 411 -16.05 -31.22 -3.33
CA GLN A 411 -15.25 -30.73 -4.46
C GLN A 411 -13.77 -31.08 -4.30
N LYS A 412 -13.14 -31.40 -5.43
CA LYS A 412 -11.71 -31.70 -5.52
C LYS A 412 -10.96 -30.41 -5.80
N ILE A 413 -9.95 -30.13 -5.00
CA ILE A 413 -9.15 -28.90 -5.09
C ILE A 413 -7.66 -29.21 -5.20
N LYS A 414 -6.95 -28.28 -5.84
CA LYS A 414 -5.50 -28.24 -5.95
C LYS A 414 -5.00 -26.91 -5.43
N VAL A 415 -4.22 -26.97 -4.38
CA VAL A 415 -3.56 -25.82 -3.75
C VAL A 415 -2.11 -25.78 -4.20
N LEU A 416 -1.72 -24.73 -4.92
CA LEU A 416 -0.37 -24.62 -5.45
C LEU A 416 0.65 -24.32 -4.35
N LYS A 417 1.89 -24.77 -4.59
CA LYS A 417 3.06 -24.49 -3.75
C LYS A 417 3.14 -22.98 -3.41
N GLY A 418 3.26 -22.68 -2.12
CA GLY A 418 3.41 -21.33 -1.60
C GLY A 418 2.09 -20.54 -1.51
N ALA A 419 0.94 -21.20 -1.55
CA ALA A 419 -0.37 -20.55 -1.35
C ALA A 419 -0.62 -20.14 0.12
N CYS A 420 -0.24 -20.97 1.08
CA CYS A 420 -0.44 -20.70 2.51
C CYS A 420 0.59 -21.43 3.39
N PRO A 421 0.69 -21.05 4.68
CA PRO A 421 1.43 -21.82 5.69
C PRO A 421 1.01 -23.30 5.65
N GLY A 422 1.98 -24.20 5.55
CA GLY A 422 1.74 -25.66 5.43
C GLY A 422 1.77 -26.21 4.00
N CYS A 423 1.67 -25.36 2.96
CA CYS A 423 1.72 -25.76 1.55
C CYS A 423 3.01 -25.29 0.84
N HIS A 424 4.18 -25.44 1.47
CA HIS A 424 5.43 -24.81 0.98
C HIS A 424 6.27 -25.66 0.03
N LYS A 425 6.18 -26.99 0.12
CA LYS A 425 7.09 -27.90 -0.59
C LYS A 425 6.51 -28.34 -1.92
N ASN A 426 5.26 -28.82 -1.92
CA ASN A 426 4.58 -29.39 -3.08
C ASN A 426 3.16 -28.83 -3.21
N ASN A 427 2.57 -29.01 -4.39
CA ASN A 427 1.13 -28.80 -4.58
C ASN A 427 0.35 -29.82 -3.73
N VAL A 428 -0.74 -29.37 -3.13
CA VAL A 428 -1.61 -30.21 -2.31
C VAL A 428 -2.89 -30.49 -3.06
N PHE A 429 -3.20 -31.76 -3.28
CA PHE A 429 -4.50 -32.21 -3.78
C PHE A 429 -5.34 -32.63 -2.58
N ALA A 430 -6.55 -32.12 -2.48
CA ALA A 430 -7.45 -32.40 -1.36
C ALA A 430 -8.92 -32.35 -1.78
N THR A 431 -9.77 -33.01 -1.00
CA THR A 431 -11.22 -32.86 -1.09
C THR A 431 -11.67 -31.83 -0.06
N LEU A 432 -12.43 -30.82 -0.48
CA LEU A 432 -13.06 -29.87 0.45
C LEU A 432 -14.12 -30.61 1.26
N GLU A 433 -14.04 -30.57 2.59
CA GLU A 433 -14.99 -31.24 3.48
C GLU A 433 -15.96 -30.23 4.09
N TYR A 434 -15.45 -29.13 4.65
CA TYR A 434 -16.28 -28.11 5.31
C TYR A 434 -15.66 -26.72 5.18
N ILE A 435 -16.49 -25.70 5.39
CA ILE A 435 -16.10 -24.31 5.57
C ILE A 435 -16.43 -23.90 7.00
N ILE A 436 -15.48 -23.29 7.70
CA ILE A 436 -15.62 -22.86 9.09
C ILE A 436 -15.59 -21.34 9.14
N LEU A 437 -16.65 -20.75 9.70
CA LEU A 437 -16.73 -19.35 10.08
C LEU A 437 -16.65 -19.25 11.61
N GLN A 438 -15.85 -18.32 12.13
CA GLN A 438 -15.67 -18.18 13.58
C GLN A 438 -16.80 -17.36 14.21
N GLY A 439 -17.26 -17.74 15.40
CA GLY A 439 -18.29 -17.00 16.14
C GLY A 439 -19.73 -17.29 15.68
N LEU A 440 -20.68 -16.64 16.34
CA LEU A 440 -22.11 -16.68 16.00
C LEU A 440 -22.44 -15.74 14.82
N PRO A 441 -23.63 -15.88 14.20
CA PRO A 441 -24.07 -14.92 13.19
C PRO A 441 -24.07 -13.49 13.76
N GLY A 442 -23.43 -12.56 13.06
CA GLY A 442 -23.29 -11.16 13.49
C GLY A 442 -22.14 -10.85 14.45
N ASP A 443 -21.36 -11.85 14.89
CA ASP A 443 -20.12 -11.59 15.63
C ASP A 443 -19.03 -11.02 14.70
N ALA A 444 -18.09 -10.26 15.26
CA ALA A 444 -16.84 -9.91 14.57
C ALA A 444 -16.05 -11.20 14.29
N CYS A 445 -16.27 -11.76 13.10
CA CYS A 445 -15.76 -13.07 12.74
C CYS A 445 -14.25 -13.00 12.50
N GLY A 446 -13.50 -13.90 13.16
CA GLY A 446 -12.12 -14.19 12.77
C GLY A 446 -12.03 -14.84 11.38
N GLU A 447 -10.81 -15.00 10.86
CA GLU A 447 -10.54 -15.54 9.51
C GLU A 447 -11.30 -16.85 9.24
N ALA A 448 -12.11 -16.88 8.19
CA ALA A 448 -12.79 -18.08 7.71
C ALA A 448 -11.80 -19.14 7.19
N ARG A 449 -12.13 -20.43 7.34
CA ARG A 449 -11.22 -21.55 7.03
C ARG A 449 -11.88 -22.64 6.21
N LEU A 450 -11.09 -23.27 5.34
CA LEU A 450 -11.46 -24.43 4.54
C LEU A 450 -10.86 -25.67 5.18
N ILE A 451 -11.71 -26.65 5.49
CA ILE A 451 -11.27 -27.96 5.96
C ILE A 451 -11.17 -28.90 4.77
N CYS A 452 -9.97 -29.39 4.51
CA CYS A 452 -9.66 -30.13 3.29
C CYS A 452 -8.98 -31.46 3.65
N ARG A 453 -9.53 -32.57 3.18
CA ARG A 453 -8.91 -33.90 3.35
C ARG A 453 -7.89 -34.17 2.24
N PRO A 454 -6.60 -34.36 2.56
CA PRO A 454 -5.57 -34.62 1.56
C PRO A 454 -5.81 -35.89 0.75
N LEU A 455 -5.29 -35.91 -0.49
CA LEU A 455 -5.24 -37.09 -1.33
C LEU A 455 -4.56 -38.25 -0.59
N GLY A 456 -5.19 -39.43 -0.63
CA GLY A 456 -4.70 -40.64 0.03
C GLY A 456 -5.12 -40.79 1.51
N VAL A 457 -5.77 -39.80 2.11
CA VAL A 457 -6.38 -39.95 3.44
C VAL A 457 -7.78 -40.55 3.27
N PRO A 458 -8.09 -41.72 3.87
CA PRO A 458 -9.43 -42.31 3.80
C PRO A 458 -10.49 -41.41 4.42
N LYS A 459 -11.72 -41.46 3.92
CA LYS A 459 -12.85 -40.66 4.45
C LYS A 459 -13.06 -40.86 5.96
N ALA A 460 -12.83 -42.07 6.47
CA ALA A 460 -12.93 -42.37 7.91
C ALA A 460 -11.92 -41.60 8.78
N LYS A 461 -10.78 -41.19 8.21
CA LYS A 461 -9.75 -40.36 8.87
C LYS A 461 -9.89 -38.86 8.57
N GLY A 462 -10.88 -38.48 7.75
CA GLY A 462 -11.22 -37.10 7.47
C GLY A 462 -11.91 -36.40 8.64
N CYS A 463 -12.23 -35.12 8.45
CA CYS A 463 -12.90 -34.30 9.44
C CYS A 463 -14.28 -34.90 9.78
N ARG A 464 -14.59 -34.98 11.08
CA ARG A 464 -15.87 -35.49 11.57
C ARG A 464 -16.60 -34.43 12.37
N LEU A 465 -17.84 -34.15 11.95
CA LEU A 465 -18.80 -33.38 12.72
C LEU A 465 -19.58 -34.33 13.63
N LEU A 466 -19.49 -34.13 14.94
CA LEU A 466 -20.22 -34.90 15.96
C LEU A 466 -21.43 -34.08 16.39
N VAL A 467 -22.49 -34.10 15.58
CA VAL A 467 -23.70 -33.27 15.75
C VAL A 467 -24.31 -33.43 17.14
N GLU A 468 -24.41 -34.67 17.65
CA GLU A 468 -24.98 -34.96 18.98
C GLU A 468 -24.19 -34.34 20.15
N LYS A 469 -22.88 -34.16 19.97
CA LYS A 469 -22.01 -33.53 20.97
C LYS A 469 -21.82 -32.03 20.70
N GLY A 470 -22.26 -31.56 19.53
CA GLY A 470 -21.98 -30.22 19.04
C GLY A 470 -20.49 -29.98 18.86
N THR A 471 -19.70 -30.94 18.40
CA THR A 471 -18.23 -30.80 18.30
C THR A 471 -17.67 -31.14 16.92
N ILE A 472 -16.50 -30.58 16.60
CA ILE A 472 -15.76 -30.86 15.36
C ILE A 472 -14.38 -31.43 15.65
N ASP A 473 -14.02 -32.50 14.94
CA ASP A 473 -12.71 -33.15 15.02
C ASP A 473 -12.07 -33.19 13.63
N ILE A 474 -11.02 -32.38 13.41
CA ILE A 474 -10.31 -32.29 12.13
C ILE A 474 -9.56 -33.57 11.76
N ARG A 475 -9.05 -34.32 12.73
CA ARG A 475 -8.19 -35.51 12.50
C ARG A 475 -7.00 -35.23 11.58
N ASP A 476 -6.94 -35.90 10.43
CA ASP A 476 -5.88 -35.83 9.42
C ASP A 476 -6.19 -34.82 8.30
N SER A 477 -7.33 -34.13 8.37
CA SER A 477 -7.66 -33.05 7.44
C SER A 477 -6.82 -31.79 7.74
N LEU A 478 -6.67 -30.95 6.72
CA LEU A 478 -5.94 -29.69 6.76
C LEU A 478 -6.91 -28.54 6.99
N SER A 479 -6.50 -27.58 7.81
CA SER A 479 -7.18 -26.30 7.95
C SER A 479 -6.44 -25.25 7.13
N LEU A 480 -7.07 -24.74 6.07
CA LEU A 480 -6.50 -23.73 5.17
C LEU A 480 -7.27 -22.41 5.34
N PRO A 481 -6.61 -21.24 5.31
CA PRO A 481 -7.31 -19.96 5.39
C PRO A 481 -8.09 -19.69 4.09
N ILE A 482 -9.29 -19.11 4.18
CA ILE A 482 -10.19 -18.92 3.01
C ILE A 482 -9.56 -18.09 1.89
N ARG A 483 -8.64 -17.16 2.23
CA ARG A 483 -7.87 -16.36 1.27
C ARG A 483 -7.03 -17.17 0.27
N VAL A 484 -6.83 -18.47 0.51
CA VAL A 484 -6.26 -19.36 -0.50
C VAL A 484 -7.07 -19.30 -1.80
N LEU A 485 -8.38 -19.07 -1.70
CA LEU A 485 -9.26 -18.81 -2.84
C LEU A 485 -8.95 -17.47 -3.54
N ASP A 486 -8.50 -16.45 -2.81
CA ASP A 486 -8.16 -15.14 -3.37
C ASP A 486 -6.83 -15.11 -4.10
N SER A 487 -5.90 -15.97 -3.70
CA SER A 487 -4.54 -15.98 -4.23
C SER A 487 -4.42 -16.45 -5.68
N GLY A 488 -5.51 -16.93 -6.29
CA GLY A 488 -5.49 -17.61 -7.59
C GLY A 488 -4.74 -18.96 -7.58
N LYS A 489 -4.28 -19.41 -6.41
CA LYS A 489 -3.50 -20.65 -6.21
C LYS A 489 -4.35 -21.81 -5.68
N CYS A 490 -5.66 -21.64 -5.59
CA CYS A 490 -6.61 -22.71 -5.30
C CYS A 490 -7.47 -22.96 -6.53
N LEU A 491 -7.40 -24.15 -7.10
CA LEU A 491 -8.08 -24.50 -8.34
C LEU A 491 -9.02 -25.67 -8.10
N LEU A 492 -10.19 -25.65 -8.73
CA LEU A 492 -11.03 -26.83 -8.86
C LEU A 492 -10.35 -27.83 -9.79
N VAL A 493 -10.39 -29.09 -9.42
CA VAL A 493 -9.77 -30.19 -10.15
C VAL A 493 -10.89 -31.05 -10.72
N ASP A 494 -10.85 -31.32 -12.02
CA ASP A 494 -11.78 -32.25 -12.64
C ASP A 494 -11.45 -33.72 -12.27
N ASP A 495 -12.35 -34.62 -12.64
CA ASP A 495 -12.19 -36.03 -12.32
C ASP A 495 -10.99 -36.67 -13.03
N THR A 496 -10.58 -36.15 -14.20
CA THR A 496 -9.48 -36.70 -15.01
C THR A 496 -8.11 -36.40 -14.40
N GLU A 497 -7.86 -35.14 -14.01
CA GLU A 497 -6.63 -34.77 -13.32
C GLU A 497 -6.56 -35.43 -11.94
N TRP A 498 -7.70 -35.53 -11.25
CA TRP A 498 -7.77 -36.18 -9.95
C TRP A 498 -7.39 -37.66 -10.03
N GLU A 499 -7.99 -38.40 -10.97
CA GLU A 499 -7.73 -39.83 -11.12
C GLU A 499 -6.28 -40.09 -11.53
N SER A 500 -5.73 -39.29 -12.45
CA SER A 500 -4.31 -39.37 -12.81
C SER A 500 -3.39 -39.21 -11.59
N LYS A 501 -3.70 -38.27 -10.70
CA LYS A 501 -2.91 -38.07 -9.48
C LYS A 501 -3.14 -39.15 -8.43
N LEU A 502 -4.35 -39.66 -8.32
CA LEU A 502 -4.70 -40.76 -7.45
C LEU A 502 -3.93 -42.04 -7.85
N GLN A 503 -3.90 -42.36 -9.15
CA GLN A 503 -3.08 -43.44 -9.70
C GLN A 503 -1.60 -43.22 -9.40
N THR A 504 -1.05 -42.03 -9.70
CA THR A 504 0.35 -41.70 -9.38
C THR A 504 0.66 -41.90 -7.90
N TYR A 505 -0.25 -41.50 -7.02
CA TYR A 505 -0.10 -41.66 -5.57
C TYR A 505 -0.09 -43.14 -5.16
N TYR A 506 -0.98 -43.97 -5.72
CA TYR A 506 -0.99 -45.40 -5.46
C TYR A 506 0.25 -46.10 -6.01
N TYR A 507 0.70 -45.77 -7.22
CA TYR A 507 1.95 -46.32 -7.78
C TYR A 507 3.19 -45.98 -6.94
N GLN A 508 3.22 -44.82 -6.28
CA GLN A 508 4.31 -44.45 -5.36
C GLN A 508 4.25 -45.13 -3.99
N LYS A 509 3.15 -45.83 -3.67
CA LYS A 509 2.92 -46.51 -2.39
C LYS A 509 2.68 -48.01 -2.52
N LEU A 510 2.62 -48.52 -3.75
CA LEU A 510 2.56 -49.95 -4.01
C LEU A 510 3.90 -50.57 -3.60
N PRO A 511 3.90 -51.70 -2.87
CA PRO A 511 5.13 -52.42 -2.61
C PRO A 511 5.80 -52.78 -3.93
N SER A 512 7.12 -52.60 -3.99
CA SER A 512 7.96 -52.91 -5.14
C SER A 512 8.01 -54.42 -5.41
N ALA A 513 7.84 -55.24 -4.37
CA ALA A 513 7.74 -56.69 -4.46
C ALA A 513 6.84 -57.25 -3.34
N ILE A 514 6.15 -58.35 -3.65
CA ILE A 514 5.41 -59.16 -2.68
C ILE A 514 5.98 -60.57 -2.77
N ASP A 515 6.63 -61.02 -1.71
CA ASP A 515 7.16 -62.38 -1.62
C ASP A 515 6.34 -63.18 -0.59
N LEU A 516 5.89 -64.36 -1.01
CA LEU A 516 5.27 -65.36 -0.13
C LEU A 516 6.38 -66.12 0.57
N LEU A 517 6.33 -66.15 1.91
CA LEU A 517 7.31 -66.90 2.69
C LEU A 517 7.01 -68.40 2.59
N SER A 518 8.04 -69.19 2.29
CA SER A 518 7.97 -70.64 2.40
C SER A 518 8.00 -71.08 3.88
N ASP A 519 7.62 -72.33 4.16
CA ASP A 519 7.67 -72.89 5.52
C ASP A 519 9.08 -72.81 6.14
N ILE A 520 10.12 -72.83 5.31
CA ILE A 520 11.53 -72.70 5.72
C ILE A 520 11.82 -71.27 6.18
N ASP A 521 11.36 -70.26 5.43
CA ASP A 521 11.57 -68.84 5.73
C ASP A 521 10.83 -68.43 7.02
N CYS A 522 9.60 -68.95 7.23
CA CYS A 522 8.82 -68.75 8.45
C CYS A 522 9.54 -69.32 9.69
N HIS A 523 10.21 -70.47 9.55
CA HIS A 523 10.99 -71.10 10.61
C HIS A 523 12.24 -70.29 10.99
N GLU A 524 12.97 -69.76 10.01
CA GLU A 524 14.15 -68.91 10.26
C GLU A 524 13.78 -67.57 10.90
N LEU A 525 12.64 -66.99 10.51
CA LEU A 525 12.13 -65.72 11.04
C LEU A 525 11.37 -65.84 12.37
N LYS A 526 11.19 -67.06 12.89
CA LYS A 526 10.46 -67.37 14.16
C LYS A 526 9.04 -66.82 14.19
N VAL A 527 8.29 -66.95 13.09
CA VAL A 527 6.91 -66.47 12.98
C VAL A 527 5.96 -67.66 12.94
N ASP A 528 5.05 -67.76 13.92
CA ASP A 528 4.09 -68.88 14.02
C ASP A 528 2.85 -68.62 13.14
N GLY A 529 2.60 -69.51 12.16
CA GLY A 529 1.41 -69.49 11.29
C GLY A 529 1.65 -70.09 9.90
N VAL A 530 0.61 -70.60 9.24
CA VAL A 530 0.71 -71.46 8.02
C VAL A 530 0.84 -70.67 6.70
N SER A 531 0.87 -69.33 6.73
CA SER A 531 1.24 -68.51 5.55
C SER A 531 1.46 -67.04 5.95
N TRP A 532 2.58 -66.49 5.52
CA TRP A 532 2.95 -65.08 5.73
C TRP A 532 3.43 -64.48 4.40
N ALA A 533 3.06 -63.23 4.12
CA ALA A 533 3.65 -62.45 3.01
C ALA A 533 4.49 -61.30 3.54
N ILE A 534 5.63 -61.09 2.88
CA ILE A 534 6.46 -59.90 3.04
C ILE A 534 6.14 -58.91 1.93
N PHE A 535 5.81 -57.68 2.33
CA PHE A 535 5.67 -56.54 1.45
C PHE A 535 6.92 -55.68 1.55
N LEU A 536 7.66 -55.55 0.45
CA LEU A 536 8.80 -54.64 0.33
C LEU A 536 8.34 -53.36 -0.34
N ASP A 537 8.51 -52.21 0.30
CA ASP A 537 8.31 -50.90 -0.34
C ASP A 537 9.57 -50.47 -1.11
N PHE A 538 9.45 -49.53 -2.06
CA PHE A 538 10.53 -48.88 -2.83
C PHE A 538 11.55 -48.11 -1.96
N ARG A 539 11.47 -48.21 -0.63
CA ARG A 539 12.37 -47.60 0.36
C ARG A 539 13.02 -48.64 1.28
N ASP A 540 13.02 -49.91 0.89
CA ASP A 540 13.60 -51.05 1.63
C ASP A 540 13.01 -51.25 3.04
N ASN A 541 11.80 -50.74 3.29
CA ASN A 541 11.04 -51.08 4.48
C ASN A 541 10.20 -52.33 4.20
N PHE A 542 10.28 -53.32 5.08
CA PHE A 542 9.47 -54.52 5.00
C PHE A 542 8.29 -54.46 5.99
N SER A 543 7.16 -55.01 5.58
CA SER A 543 6.01 -55.26 6.46
C SER A 543 5.51 -56.68 6.25
N MET A 544 5.22 -57.38 7.34
CA MET A 544 4.73 -58.76 7.32
C MET A 544 3.24 -58.80 7.59
N LEU A 545 2.50 -59.58 6.81
CA LEU A 545 1.09 -59.83 7.02
C LEU A 545 0.84 -61.34 7.03
N GLN A 546 0.08 -61.81 8.03
CA GLN A 546 -0.42 -63.17 8.06
C GLN A 546 -1.60 -63.26 7.09
N ILE A 547 -1.58 -64.26 6.20
CA ILE A 547 -2.62 -64.44 5.16
C ILE A 547 -3.52 -65.61 5.53
#